data_AF-A0A6I4SYF0-F1
#
_entry.id   AF-A0A6I4SYF0-F1
#
_cell.length_a   1.000
_cell.length_b   1.000
_cell.length_c   1.000
_cell.angle_alpha   90.00
_cell.angle_beta   90.00
_cell.angle_gamma   90.00
#
_symmetry.space_group_name_H-M   'P 1'
#
loop_
_entity.id
_entity.type
_entity.pdbx_description
1 polymer ?
#
loop_
_entity_poly.entity_id
_entity_poly.type
_entity_poly.pdbx_seq_one_letter_code
_entity_poly.pdbx_strand_id
1 'polypeptide(L)'
;MAFLVGIQRLNGEWDNFVLPRDPRDYLGAEDVLGRKIPPFRYLEVYDGVPKEDMVRLANALKGLPKDRRHAVFLEHAQLLKKRATGGTMA
;
A
#
# COMPACT_ATOMS: atom_id res chain seq x y z
N MET A 1 -6.57 1.69 11.52
CA MET A 1 -5.46 2.10 10.64
C MET A 1 -5.80 1.67 9.22
N ALA A 2 -5.19 2.30 8.23
CA ALA A 2 -5.23 1.87 6.83
C ALA A 2 -4.02 0.96 6.53
N PHE A 3 -4.06 0.31 5.38
CA PHE A 3 -3.09 -0.68 4.95
C PHE A 3 -2.46 -0.22 3.63
N LEU A 4 -1.14 -0.19 3.58
CA LEU A 4 -0.39 0.00 2.34
C LEU A 4 -0.20 -1.38 1.71
N VAL A 5 -0.65 -1.51 0.47
CA VAL A 5 -0.66 -2.78 -0.27
C VAL A 5 0.14 -2.61 -1.55
N GLY A 6 1.10 -3.49 -1.76
CA GLY A 6 1.89 -3.60 -2.98
C GLY A 6 1.55 -4.92 -3.67
N ILE A 7 1.40 -4.89 -4.99
CA ILE A 7 1.17 -6.09 -5.77
C ILE A 7 2.13 -6.16 -6.94
N GLN A 8 2.56 -7.38 -7.28
CA GLN A 8 3.07 -7.67 -8.61
C GLN A 8 1.94 -8.27 -9.44
N ARG A 9 1.54 -7.57 -10.50
CA ARG A 9 0.50 -8.00 -11.45
C ARG A 9 0.96 -9.21 -12.26
N LEU A 10 0.02 -9.90 -12.91
CA LEU A 10 0.32 -11.10 -13.71
C LEU A 10 1.31 -10.86 -14.87
N ASN A 11 1.41 -9.62 -15.35
CA ASN A 11 2.36 -9.20 -16.38
C ASN A 11 3.75 -8.81 -15.82
N GLY A 12 3.99 -8.98 -14.52
CA GLY A 12 5.23 -8.63 -13.84
C GLY A 12 5.34 -7.17 -13.39
N GLU A 13 4.38 -6.31 -13.73
CA GLU A 13 4.38 -4.90 -13.30
C GLU A 13 4.01 -4.76 -11.83
N TRP A 14 4.61 -3.77 -11.16
CA TRP A 14 4.25 -3.41 -9.80
C TRP A 14 3.16 -2.33 -9.74
N ASP A 15 2.27 -2.47 -8.76
CA ASP A 15 1.28 -1.45 -8.43
C ASP A 15 1.06 -1.38 -6.92
N ASN A 16 0.48 -0.27 -6.47
CA ASN A 16 0.34 0.06 -5.06
C ASN A 16 -1.05 0.64 -4.77
N PHE A 17 -1.62 0.22 -3.64
CA PHE A 17 -2.95 0.55 -3.18
C PHE A 17 -2.92 0.90 -1.70
N VAL A 18 -3.88 1.69 -1.25
CA VAL A 18 -4.08 1.96 0.17
C VAL A 18 -5.49 1.55 0.53
N LEU A 19 -5.63 0.52 1.35
CA LEU A 19 -6.93 0.01 1.77
C LEU A 19 -7.33 0.65 3.11
N PRO A 20 -8.60 1.06 3.28
CA PRO A 20 -9.05 1.67 4.54
C PRO A 20 -9.12 0.68 5.71
N ARG A 21 -9.10 -0.63 5.41
CA ARG A 21 -9.17 -1.75 6.34
C ARG A 21 -8.62 -3.02 5.67
N ASP A 22 -8.24 -4.01 6.45
CA ASP A 22 -7.83 -5.34 5.96
C ASP A 22 -9.06 -6.08 5.41
N PRO A 23 -9.09 -6.43 4.10
CA PRO A 23 -10.19 -7.18 3.54
C PRO A 23 -10.03 -8.69 3.78
N ARG A 24 -11.14 -9.44 3.74
CA ARG A 24 -11.07 -10.92 3.74
C ARG A 24 -10.46 -11.48 2.46
N ASP A 25 -10.64 -10.77 1.35
CA ASP A 25 -10.06 -11.08 0.05
C ASP A 25 -9.49 -9.78 -0.56
N TYR A 26 -8.24 -9.83 -0.98
CA TYR A 26 -7.57 -8.70 -1.61
C TYR A 26 -7.97 -8.55 -3.08
N LEU A 27 -8.35 -9.62 -3.77
CA LEU A 27 -8.74 -9.53 -5.17
C LEU A 27 -10.07 -8.77 -5.31
N GLY A 28 -10.06 -7.69 -6.10
CA GLY A 28 -11.24 -6.84 -6.27
C GLY A 28 -11.56 -5.93 -5.08
N ALA A 29 -10.77 -5.98 -4.00
CA ALA A 29 -10.88 -5.04 -2.90
C ALA A 29 -10.68 -3.60 -3.40
N GLU A 30 -11.46 -2.67 -2.84
CA GLU A 30 -11.44 -1.28 -3.26
C GLU A 30 -10.54 -0.43 -2.35
N ASP A 31 -9.62 0.31 -2.95
CA ASP A 31 -8.74 1.24 -2.26
C ASP A 31 -9.45 2.57 -1.93
N VAL A 32 -8.80 3.41 -1.14
CA VAL A 32 -9.37 4.71 -0.71
C VAL A 32 -9.63 5.70 -1.85
N LEU A 33 -9.19 5.39 -3.08
CA LEU A 33 -9.45 6.17 -4.30
C LEU A 33 -10.47 5.51 -5.23
N GLY A 34 -11.13 4.43 -4.81
CA GLY A 34 -12.11 3.69 -5.61
C GLY A 34 -11.49 2.73 -6.63
N ARG A 35 -10.17 2.49 -6.60
CA ARG A 35 -9.51 1.52 -7.49
C ARG A 35 -9.67 0.11 -6.93
N LYS A 36 -10.00 -0.84 -7.79
CA LYS A 36 -10.05 -2.25 -7.42
C LYS A 36 -8.69 -2.90 -7.62
N ILE A 37 -8.27 -3.71 -6.65
CA ILE A 37 -7.06 -4.52 -6.76
C ILE A 37 -7.26 -5.53 -7.89
N PRO A 38 -6.43 -5.50 -8.96
CA PRO A 38 -6.51 -6.45 -10.07
C PRO A 38 -5.90 -7.81 -9.68
N PRO A 39 -6.03 -8.85 -10.53
CA PRO A 39 -5.30 -10.09 -10.36
C PRO A 39 -3.78 -9.87 -10.22
N PHE A 40 -3.19 -10.54 -9.24
CA PHE A 40 -1.78 -10.41 -8.88
C PHE A 40 -1.12 -11.78 -8.70
N ARG A 41 0.21 -11.80 -8.89
CA ARG A 41 1.07 -12.94 -8.62
C ARG A 41 1.64 -12.89 -7.19
N TYR A 42 2.02 -11.71 -6.73
CA TYR A 42 2.54 -11.48 -5.38
C TYR A 42 1.82 -10.31 -4.71
N LEU A 43 1.69 -10.41 -3.40
CA LEU A 43 1.04 -9.44 -2.53
C LEU A 43 1.95 -9.14 -1.35
N GLU A 44 2.17 -7.86 -1.09
CA GLU A 44 2.83 -7.36 0.10
C GLU A 44 1.92 -6.37 0.81
N VAL A 45 1.79 -6.52 2.14
CA VAL A 45 0.88 -5.70 2.95
C VAL A 45 1.63 -5.17 4.15
N TYR A 46 1.45 -3.88 4.41
CA TYR A 46 1.97 -3.19 5.58
C TYR A 46 0.84 -2.43 6.26
N ASP A 47 0.66 -2.68 7.55
CA ASP A 47 -0.26 -1.92 8.38
C ASP A 47 0.43 -0.66 8.94
N GLY A 48 -0.34 0.19 9.62
CA GLY A 48 0.20 1.37 10.31
C GLY A 48 0.05 2.68 9.57
N VAL A 49 -0.66 2.73 8.44
CA VAL A 49 -0.99 4.00 7.77
C VAL A 49 -2.04 4.73 8.63
N PRO A 50 -1.78 5.95 9.12
CA PRO A 50 -2.78 6.75 9.83
C PRO A 50 -3.99 7.01 8.92
N LYS A 51 -5.20 6.96 9.48
CA LYS A 51 -6.43 7.11 8.67
C LYS A 51 -6.49 8.50 8.04
N GLU A 52 -6.03 9.54 8.74
CA GLU A 52 -5.95 10.90 8.21
C GLU A 52 -5.01 11.03 7.01
N ASP A 53 -3.99 10.16 6.92
CA ASP A 53 -2.95 10.22 5.88
C ASP A 53 -3.25 9.34 4.67
N MET A 54 -4.19 8.39 4.78
CA MET A 54 -4.38 7.33 3.78
C MET A 54 -4.72 7.87 2.39
N VAL A 55 -5.60 8.89 2.31
CA VAL A 55 -6.02 9.50 1.04
C VAL A 55 -4.87 10.30 0.42
N ARG A 56 -4.12 11.02 1.25
CA ARG A 56 -2.94 11.78 0.80
C ARG A 56 -1.88 10.84 0.23
N LEU A 57 -1.56 9.77 0.94
CA LEU A 57 -0.60 8.76 0.51
C LEU A 57 -1.08 8.08 -0.79
N ALA A 58 -2.35 7.65 -0.86
CA ALA A 58 -2.88 7.02 -2.06
C ALA A 58 -2.78 7.93 -3.30
N ASN A 59 -3.10 9.22 -3.15
CA ASN A 59 -2.98 10.18 -4.24
C ASN A 59 -1.53 10.39 -4.67
N ALA A 60 -0.58 10.48 -3.73
CA ALA A 60 0.84 10.57 -4.04
C ALA A 60 1.33 9.34 -4.85
N LEU A 61 0.88 8.14 -4.45
CA LEU A 61 1.25 6.89 -5.10
C LEU A 61 0.61 6.69 -6.49
N LYS A 62 -0.62 7.21 -6.71
CA LYS A 62 -1.33 7.13 -7.99
C LYS A 62 -0.59 7.83 -9.13
N GLY A 63 0.12 8.92 -8.82
CA GLY A 63 0.84 9.74 -9.81
C GLY A 63 2.20 9.19 -10.26
N LEU A 64 2.64 8.05 -9.71
CA LEU A 64 4.01 7.59 -9.92
C LEU A 64 4.21 6.85 -11.27
N PRO A 65 5.33 7.14 -11.96
CA PRO A 65 5.82 6.33 -13.09
C PRO A 65 5.97 4.86 -12.72
N LYS A 66 5.67 3.97 -13.66
CA LYS A 66 5.62 2.50 -13.43
C LYS A 66 6.91 1.93 -12.86
N ASP A 67 8.05 2.36 -13.39
CA ASP A 67 9.40 1.96 -13.00
C ASP A 67 9.77 2.34 -11.57
N ARG A 68 9.09 3.33 -10.99
CA ARG A 68 9.38 3.84 -9.64
C ARG A 68 8.43 3.34 -8.55
N ARG A 69 7.29 2.75 -8.91
CA ARG A 69 6.24 2.34 -7.96
C ARG A 69 6.76 1.40 -6.88
N HIS A 70 7.53 0.37 -7.29
CA HIS A 70 8.04 -0.61 -6.34
C HIS A 70 9.02 0.01 -5.33
N ALA A 71 9.95 0.84 -5.79
CA ALA A 71 10.91 1.50 -4.91
C ALA A 71 10.24 2.41 -3.87
N VAL A 72 9.26 3.21 -4.31
CA VAL A 72 8.51 4.11 -3.41
C VAL A 72 7.63 3.33 -2.44
N PHE A 73 7.02 2.24 -2.87
CA PHE A 73 6.31 1.33 -1.99
C PHE A 73 7.21 0.80 -0.86
N LEU A 74 8.41 0.30 -1.20
CA LEU A 74 9.36 -0.22 -0.22
C LEU A 74 9.84 0.86 0.75
N GLU A 75 10.06 2.08 0.27
CA GLU A 75 10.43 3.22 1.14
C GLU A 75 9.34 3.50 2.18
N HIS A 76 8.09 3.60 1.76
CA HIS A 76 6.97 3.83 2.68
C HIS A 76 6.75 2.64 3.63
N ALA A 77 6.86 1.41 3.14
CA ALA A 77 6.78 0.21 3.96
C ALA A 77 7.84 0.20 5.07
N GLN A 78 9.09 0.59 4.75
CA GLN A 78 10.15 0.71 5.74
C GLN A 78 9.87 1.79 6.78
N LEU A 79 9.32 2.94 6.38
CA LEU A 79 8.94 4.01 7.31
C LEU A 79 7.84 3.55 8.26
N LEU A 80 6.82 2.84 7.76
CA LEU A 80 5.74 2.26 8.57
C LEU A 80 6.29 1.24 9.56
N LYS A 81 7.16 0.33 9.10
CA LYS A 81 7.81 -0.67 9.95
C LYS A 81 8.64 -0.02 11.06
N LYS A 82 9.43 1.02 10.73
CA LYS A 82 10.21 1.78 11.72
C LYS A 82 9.32 2.45 12.77
N ARG A 83 8.16 3.00 12.38
CA ARG A 83 7.19 3.57 13.33
C ARG A 83 6.59 2.50 14.23
N ALA A 84 6.24 1.34 13.69
CA ALA A 84 5.72 0.21 14.46
C ALA A 84 6.75 -0.31 15.48
N THR A 85 8.03 -0.38 15.12
CA THR A 85 9.11 -0.83 16.02
C THR A 85 9.67 0.25 16.94
N GLY A 86 9.56 1.53 16.55
CA GLY A 86 10.10 2.68 17.28
C GLY A 86 9.11 3.32 18.26
N GLY A 87 7.85 2.86 18.28
CA GLY A 87 6.81 3.29 19.23
C GLY A 87 6.95 2.71 20.64
N THR A 88 8.07 2.06 20.95
CA THR A 88 8.42 1.64 22.32
C THR A 88 9.77 2.24 22.70
N MET A 89 9.80 3.55 22.90
CA MET A 89 10.71 4.14 23.88
C MET A 89 9.89 5.04 24.79
N ALA A 90 10.04 4.76 26.08
CA ALA A 90 9.44 5.42 27.23
C ALA A 90 9.78 6.92 27.31
#